data_AF-A0A450ZX89-F1
#
_entry.id   AF-A0A450ZX89-F1
#
_cell.length_a   1.000
_cell.length_b   1.000
_cell.length_c   1.000
_cell.angle_alpha   90.00
_cell.angle_beta   90.00
_cell.angle_gamma   90.00
#
_symmetry.space_group_name_H-M   'P 1'
#
loop_
_entity.id
_entity.type
_entity.pdbx_description
1 polymer ?
#
loop_
_entity_poly.entity_id
_entity_poly.type
_entity_poly.pdbx_seq_one_letter_code
_entity_poly.pdbx_strand_id
1 'polypeptide(L)'
;RESVPGAEEKIAFDKFHVAKYLGEAVDKVRRQEHKTLMAEGREDLKGSKYDWLYNQANMTPEKKRDFRALRESALKTARAWAIKELARPGSGGYRGPCVVISNR
;
A
#
# COMPACT_ATOMS: atom_id res chain seq x y z
N ARG A 1 -7.80 16.84 -32.27
CA ARG A 1 -7.09 16.40 -31.04
C ARG A 1 -8.03 16.74 -29.89
N GLU A 2 -8.72 15.76 -29.33
CA GLU A 2 -9.68 15.97 -28.24
C GLU A 2 -8.91 16.25 -26.94
N SER A 3 -9.23 17.35 -26.27
CA SER A 3 -8.57 17.78 -25.02
C SER A 3 -9.62 18.00 -23.95
N VAL A 4 -9.37 17.50 -22.74
CA VAL A 4 -10.28 17.66 -21.60
C VAL A 4 -10.34 19.14 -21.20
N PRO A 5 -11.52 19.75 -21.07
CA PRO A 5 -11.63 21.13 -20.63
C PRO A 5 -11.06 21.30 -19.21
N GLY A 6 -10.24 22.34 -19.00
CA GLY A 6 -9.54 22.60 -17.73
C GLY A 6 -8.44 21.59 -17.40
N ALA A 7 -7.80 20.99 -18.41
CA ALA A 7 -6.72 20.02 -18.20
C ALA A 7 -5.52 20.61 -17.41
N GLU A 8 -5.23 21.89 -17.57
CA GLU A 8 -4.11 22.57 -16.87
C GLU A 8 -4.35 22.68 -15.36
N GLU A 9 -5.61 22.65 -14.91
CA GLU A 9 -6.01 22.74 -13.50
C GLU A 9 -6.24 21.36 -12.85
N LYS A 10 -6.13 20.29 -13.65
CA LYS A 10 -6.49 18.92 -13.27
C LYS A 10 -5.25 18.04 -13.19
N ILE A 11 -4.98 17.49 -12.00
CA ILE A 11 -3.93 16.48 -11.83
C ILE A 11 -4.58 15.11 -11.95
N ALA A 12 -4.18 14.34 -12.97
CA ALA A 12 -4.63 12.97 -13.17
C ALA A 12 -3.62 11.99 -12.57
N PHE A 13 -4.06 11.20 -11.59
CA PHE A 13 -3.28 10.07 -11.10
C PHE A 13 -3.77 8.77 -11.72
N ASP A 14 -2.89 8.09 -12.43
CA ASP A 14 -3.15 6.74 -12.92
C ASP A 14 -3.06 5.71 -11.79
N LYS A 15 -4.04 4.79 -11.77
CA LYS A 15 -4.22 3.79 -10.71
C LYS A 15 -3.00 2.88 -10.52
N PHE A 16 -2.26 2.57 -11.60
CA PHE A 16 -1.10 1.69 -11.52
C PHE A 16 0.09 2.40 -10.88
N HIS A 17 0.27 3.68 -11.20
CA HIS A 17 1.30 4.51 -10.59
C HIS A 17 1.04 4.70 -9.10
N VAL A 18 -0.20 5.00 -8.70
CA VAL A 18 -0.59 5.11 -7.28
C VAL A 18 -0.32 3.80 -6.53
N ALA A 19 -0.74 2.66 -7.09
CA ALA A 19 -0.50 1.35 -6.46
C ALA A 19 1.00 1.05 -6.30
N LYS A 20 1.82 1.38 -7.31
CA LYS A 20 3.28 1.25 -7.25
C LYS A 20 3.89 2.12 -6.16
N TYR A 21 3.55 3.41 -6.12
CA TYR A 21 4.05 4.34 -5.10
C TYR A 21 3.69 3.91 -3.69
N LEU A 22 2.47 3.42 -3.48
CA LEU A 22 2.04 2.91 -2.17
C LEU A 22 2.81 1.64 -1.79
N GLY A 23 3.06 0.73 -2.73
CA GLY A 23 3.92 -0.43 -2.50
C GLY A 23 5.35 -0.04 -2.08
N GLU A 24 5.96 0.92 -2.76
CA GLU A 24 7.27 1.46 -2.41
C GLU A 24 7.27 2.17 -1.06
N ALA A 25 6.22 2.92 -0.73
CA ALA A 25 6.07 3.59 0.56
C ALA A 25 5.99 2.57 1.71
N VAL A 26 5.24 1.47 1.55
CA VAL A 26 5.18 0.38 2.53
C VAL A 26 6.57 -0.24 2.74
N ASP A 27 7.33 -0.53 1.67
CA ASP A 27 8.68 -1.09 1.81
C ASP A 27 9.65 -0.11 2.49
N LYS A 28 9.52 1.20 2.24
CA LYS A 28 10.32 2.23 2.95
C LYS A 28 10.02 2.24 4.44
N VAL A 29 8.75 2.24 4.83
CA VAL A 29 8.34 2.18 6.25
C VAL A 29 8.84 0.90 6.90
N ARG A 30 8.69 -0.25 6.23
CA ARG A 30 9.19 -1.54 6.69
C ARG A 30 10.70 -1.54 6.91
N ARG A 31 11.50 -1.01 5.98
CA ARG A 31 12.97 -0.93 6.13
C ARG A 31 13.36 -0.08 7.33
N GLN A 32 12.71 1.07 7.50
CA GLN A 32 13.00 1.98 8.61
C GLN A 32 12.65 1.33 9.96
N GLU A 33 11.46 0.74 10.07
CA GLU A 33 11.00 0.07 11.27
C GLU A 33 11.81 -1.19 11.57
N HIS A 34 12.14 -1.98 10.55
CA HIS A 34 12.99 -3.16 10.70
C HIS A 34 14.38 -2.79 11.22
N LYS A 35 14.98 -1.69 10.74
CA LYS A 35 16.28 -1.22 11.26
C LYS A 35 16.19 -0.86 12.75
N THR A 36 15.11 -0.20 13.16
CA THR A 36 14.87 0.14 14.58
C THR A 36 14.66 -1.11 15.42
N LEU A 37 13.81 -2.05 14.97
CA LEU A 37 13.54 -3.30 15.70
C LEU A 37 14.78 -4.19 15.81
N MET A 38 15.61 -4.27 14.76
CA MET A 38 16.86 -5.02 14.80
C MET A 38 17.86 -4.42 15.80
N ALA A 39 17.88 -3.10 15.97
CA ALA A 39 18.68 -2.46 17.01
C ALA A 39 18.16 -2.77 18.43
N GLU A 40 16.86 -3.03 18.58
CA GLU A 40 16.22 -3.50 19.81
C GLU A 40 16.29 -5.04 20.00
N GLY A 41 16.91 -5.76 19.06
CA GLY A 41 17.01 -7.23 19.09
C GLY A 41 15.74 -7.98 18.67
N ARG A 42 14.74 -7.30 18.11
CA ARG A 42 13.50 -7.89 17.62
C ARG A 42 13.56 -8.17 16.12
N GLU A 43 13.37 -9.43 15.74
CA GLU A 43 13.44 -9.88 14.35
C GLU A 43 12.05 -10.03 13.67
N ASP A 44 10.98 -9.51 14.29
CA ASP A 44 9.58 -9.71 13.86
C ASP A 44 9.29 -9.36 12.38
N LEU A 45 10.06 -8.43 11.80
CA LEU A 45 9.93 -7.99 10.41
C LEU A 45 10.85 -8.73 9.41
N LYS A 46 11.71 -9.64 9.88
CA LYS A 46 12.64 -10.40 9.05
C LYS A 46 11.86 -11.35 8.13
N GLY A 47 12.21 -11.39 6.84
CA GLY A 47 11.53 -12.24 5.85
C GLY A 47 10.13 -11.77 5.41
N SER A 48 9.46 -10.88 6.17
CA SER A 48 8.07 -10.47 5.91
C SER A 48 7.84 -9.58 4.68
N LYS A 49 8.90 -9.17 3.96
CA LYS A 49 8.82 -8.20 2.84
C LYS A 49 7.75 -8.60 1.81
N TYR A 50 7.77 -9.85 1.37
CA TYR A 50 6.85 -10.29 0.34
C TYR A 50 5.42 -10.37 0.86
N ASP A 51 5.21 -10.67 2.14
CA ASP A 51 3.86 -10.71 2.73
C ASP A 51 3.18 -9.33 2.69
N TRP A 52 3.94 -8.23 2.90
CA TRP A 52 3.43 -6.86 2.78
C TRP A 52 3.19 -6.42 1.33
N LEU A 53 4.02 -6.87 0.40
CA LEU A 53 3.93 -6.43 -1.01
C LEU A 53 2.93 -7.25 -1.81
N TYR A 54 2.70 -8.50 -1.43
CA TYR A 54 1.86 -9.43 -2.17
C TYR A 54 0.37 -9.07 -2.09
N ASN A 55 -0.37 -9.44 -3.14
CA ASN A 55 -1.79 -9.18 -3.24
C ASN A 55 -2.57 -10.19 -2.40
N GLN A 56 -3.31 -9.72 -1.40
CA GLN A 56 -4.16 -10.59 -0.58
C GLN A 56 -5.20 -11.35 -1.38
N ALA A 57 -5.72 -10.80 -2.48
CA ALA A 57 -6.66 -11.54 -3.32
C ALA A 57 -6.05 -12.85 -3.87
N ASN A 58 -4.73 -12.86 -4.07
CA ASN A 58 -3.98 -14.00 -4.60
C ASN A 58 -3.33 -14.85 -3.50
N MET A 59 -3.44 -14.45 -2.22
CA MET A 59 -2.87 -15.23 -1.10
C MET A 59 -3.72 -16.45 -0.80
N THR A 60 -3.06 -17.56 -0.48
CA THR A 60 -3.73 -18.74 0.07
C THR A 60 -4.35 -18.41 1.44
N PRO A 61 -5.45 -19.07 1.83
CA PRO A 61 -6.10 -18.84 3.11
C PRO A 61 -5.16 -19.00 4.32
N GLU A 62 -4.23 -19.93 4.25
CA GLU A 62 -3.26 -20.22 5.31
C GLU A 62 -2.32 -19.02 5.50
N LYS A 63 -1.77 -18.50 4.39
CA LYS A 63 -0.93 -17.30 4.42
C LYS A 63 -1.67 -16.07 4.94
N LYS A 64 -2.96 -15.91 4.61
CA LYS A 64 -3.78 -14.82 5.14
C LYS A 64 -3.94 -14.90 6.67
N ARG A 65 -4.13 -16.12 7.20
CA ARG A 65 -4.23 -16.34 8.64
C ARG A 65 -2.92 -16.01 9.34
N ASP A 66 -1.80 -16.47 8.81
CA ASP A 66 -0.50 -16.26 9.44
C ASP A 66 -0.08 -14.78 9.35
N PHE A 67 -0.42 -14.11 8.23
CA PHE A 67 -0.22 -12.67 8.05
C PHE A 67 -1.13 -11.81 8.94
N ARG A 68 -2.26 -12.34 9.42
CA ARG A 68 -3.18 -11.60 10.31
C ARG A 68 -2.46 -11.11 11.56
N ALA A 69 -1.61 -11.94 12.18
CA ALA A 69 -0.87 -11.57 13.39
C ALA A 69 0.06 -10.38 13.13
N LEU A 70 0.74 -10.36 11.98
CA LEU A 70 1.55 -9.22 11.55
C LEU A 70 0.69 -7.98 11.28
N ARG A 71 -0.49 -8.14 10.69
CA ARG A 71 -1.43 -7.04 10.43
C ARG A 71 -2.03 -6.42 11.69
N GLU A 72 -2.33 -7.24 12.69
CA GLU A 72 -2.93 -6.82 13.96
C GLU A 72 -1.87 -6.30 14.95
N SER A 73 -0.59 -6.39 14.60
CA SER A 73 0.50 -5.78 15.36
C SER A 73 0.46 -4.25 15.33
N ALA A 74 1.05 -3.60 16.34
CA ALA A 74 1.15 -2.14 16.43
C ALA A 74 2.23 -1.52 15.50
N LEU A 75 2.70 -2.27 14.49
CA LEU A 75 3.76 -1.84 13.59
C LEU A 75 3.30 -0.70 12.67
N LYS A 76 4.19 0.26 12.43
CA LYS A 76 3.98 1.34 11.44
C LYS A 76 3.79 0.75 10.04
N THR A 77 4.48 -0.36 9.76
CA THR A 77 4.35 -1.13 8.52
C THR A 77 2.93 -1.64 8.31
N ALA A 78 2.27 -2.16 9.37
CA ALA A 78 0.90 -2.64 9.29
C ALA A 78 -0.08 -1.52 8.93
N ARG A 79 0.11 -0.32 9.52
CA ARG A 79 -0.70 0.86 9.20
C ARG A 79 -0.51 1.34 7.76
N ALA A 80 0.75 1.43 7.30
CA ALA A 80 1.06 1.82 5.93
C ALA A 80 0.46 0.84 4.91
N TRP A 81 0.51 -0.45 5.23
CA TRP A 81 -0.08 -1.50 4.41
C TRP A 81 -1.62 -1.41 4.33
N ALA A 82 -2.30 -1.09 5.43
CA ALA A 82 -3.75 -0.89 5.42
C ALA A 82 -4.17 0.25 4.47
N ILE A 83 -3.39 1.35 4.43
CA ILE A 83 -3.62 2.47 3.50
C ILE A 83 -3.44 2.02 2.05
N LYS A 84 -2.40 1.22 1.75
CA LYS A 84 -2.20 0.62 0.42
C LYS A 84 -3.42 -0.18 -0.03
N GLU A 85 -3.98 -1.03 0.82
CA GLU A 85 -5.15 -1.84 0.46
C GLU A 85 -6.43 -1.03 0.29
N LEU A 86 -6.61 0.04 1.07
CA LEU A 86 -7.74 0.97 0.91
C LEU A 86 -7.71 1.68 -0.46
N ALA A 87 -6.51 2.02 -0.94
CA ALA A 87 -6.33 2.64 -2.25
C ALA A 87 -6.36 1.64 -3.41
N ARG A 88 -6.42 0.33 -3.15
CA ARG A 88 -6.40 -0.70 -4.18
C ARG A 88 -7.79 -0.83 -4.84
N PRO A 89 -7.88 -0.77 -6.18
CA PRO A 89 -9.15 -0.98 -6.88
C PRO A 89 -9.65 -2.41 -6.68
N GLY A 90 -10.90 -2.58 -6.26
CA GLY A 90 -11.59 -3.87 -6.23
C GLY A 90 -11.59 -4.63 -4.89
N SER A 91 -11.02 -4.08 -3.82
CA SER A 91 -11.12 -4.63 -2.44
C SER A 91 -12.36 -4.12 -1.67
N GLY A 92 -13.17 -3.27 -2.28
CA GLY A 92 -14.25 -2.51 -1.63
C GLY A 92 -14.07 -0.99 -1.64
N GLY A 93 -12.94 -0.48 -2.15
CA GLY A 93 -12.67 0.95 -2.35
C GLY A 93 -12.63 1.35 -3.83
N TYR A 94 -13.28 2.48 -4.14
CA TYR A 94 -13.33 3.25 -5.39
C TYR A 94 -13.37 2.47 -6.72
N ARG A 95 -14.57 2.45 -7.32
CA ARG A 95 -14.87 1.96 -8.69
C ARG A 95 -14.91 3.09 -9.74
N GLY A 96 -14.25 4.22 -9.47
CA GLY A 96 -14.28 5.41 -10.33
C GLY A 96 -13.15 5.45 -11.37
N PRO A 97 -13.29 6.25 -12.45
CA PRO A 97 -12.17 6.59 -13.32
C PRO A 97 -11.09 7.35 -12.53
N CYS A 98 -9.89 7.45 -13.10
CA CYS A 98 -8.69 8.08 -12.55
C CYS A 98 -9.00 9.20 -11.54
N VAL A 99 -8.28 9.21 -10.41
CA VAL A 99 -8.43 10.27 -9.41
C VAL A 99 -7.95 11.57 -10.06
N VAL A 100 -8.91 12.40 -10.47
CA VAL A 100 -8.66 13.77 -10.93
C VAL A 100 -8.83 14.67 -9.72
N ILE A 101 -7.72 15.16 -9.19
CA ILE A 101 -7.74 16.14 -8.11
C ILE A 101 -7.67 17.52 -8.76
N SER A 102 -8.69 18.35 -8.53
CA SER A 102 -8.69 19.74 -8.95
C SER A 102 -7.82 20.52 -7.97
N ASN A 103 -6.81 21.22 -8.47
CA ASN A 103 -5.99 22.10 -7.64
C ASN A 103 -6.81 23.38 -7.40
N ARG A 104 -7.41 23.54 -6.21
CA ARG A 104 -8.00 24.81 -5.77
C ARG A 104 -7.08 25.45 -4.76
#